data_AF-A0A176Z3J2-F1
#
_entry.id   AF-A0A176Z3J2-F1
#
_cell.length_a   1.000
_cell.length_b   1.000
_cell.length_c   1.000
_cell.angle_alpha   90.00
_cell.angle_beta   90.00
_cell.angle_gamma   90.00
#
_symmetry.space_group_name_H-M   'P 1'
#
loop_
_entity.id
_entity.type
_entity.pdbx_description
1 polymer ?
#
loop_
_entity_poly.entity_id
_entity_poly.type
_entity_poly.pdbx_seq_one_letter_code
_entity_poly.pdbx_strand_id
1 'polypeptide(L)'
;MLTQPSESYQLVDGLIFILRSTPAYNEFLMTEPVTAATVWSIPLPQIVGFAVTILASFLSARWGTAETRKQFQKKTEDDERAAAAELVPLLLKFALDCDKKKIDLSLYISSDGHAGADETVHGIDFPSAIHSAAARLGPRITERAIKLEVTKTRAERYVADASDFVENYELDQKILSFLALLSLRARHLCDMAAEKVGLAMRHPEDDMDRLLKESMHHMHEIDSGSEANWY
;
A
#
# COMPACT_ATOMS: atom_id res chain seq x y z
N MET A 1 -47.19 -33.57 65.30
CA MET A 1 -48.35 -33.83 64.43
C MET A 1 -48.43 -32.69 63.43
N LEU A 2 -48.29 -33.00 62.13
CA LEU A 2 -48.89 -32.35 60.94
C LEU A 2 -48.80 -30.80 60.87
N THR A 3 -48.32 -30.13 59.83
CA THR A 3 -48.25 -30.42 58.39
C THR A 3 -47.52 -29.23 57.75
N GLN A 4 -46.69 -29.49 56.73
CA GLN A 4 -46.25 -28.44 55.80
C GLN A 4 -47.47 -27.83 55.07
N PRO A 5 -47.48 -26.53 54.78
CA PRO A 5 -48.10 -26.01 53.57
C PRO A 5 -47.07 -26.00 52.44
N SER A 6 -47.48 -26.58 51.32
CA SER A 6 -46.75 -26.76 50.07
C SER A 6 -46.35 -25.43 49.42
N GLU A 7 -45.05 -25.23 49.21
CA GLU A 7 -44.55 -24.22 48.30
C GLU A 7 -44.75 -24.72 46.87
N SER A 8 -45.60 -24.05 46.11
CA SER A 8 -45.69 -24.24 44.67
C SER A 8 -44.75 -23.23 44.00
N TYR A 9 -43.65 -23.72 43.46
CA TYR A 9 -42.70 -22.95 42.68
C TYR A 9 -43.09 -23.05 41.21
N GLN A 10 -43.51 -21.94 40.58
CA GLN A 10 -43.46 -21.82 39.13
C GLN A 10 -42.21 -21.05 38.74
N LEU A 11 -41.31 -21.75 38.06
CA LEU A 11 -40.13 -21.23 37.40
C LEU A 11 -40.55 -20.60 36.07
N VAL A 12 -40.54 -19.27 35.99
CA VAL A 12 -40.39 -18.54 34.73
C VAL A 12 -39.44 -17.35 35.01
N ASP A 13 -38.25 -17.44 34.43
CA ASP A 13 -37.26 -16.37 34.22
C ASP A 13 -36.96 -15.40 35.38
N GLY A 14 -36.24 -15.92 36.38
CA GLY A 14 -35.02 -15.25 36.83
C GLY A 14 -35.10 -14.10 37.83
N LEU A 15 -36.19 -13.92 38.60
CA LEU A 15 -36.19 -13.01 39.77
C LEU A 15 -37.14 -13.49 40.87
N ILE A 16 -36.57 -13.85 42.02
CA ILE A 16 -37.28 -14.21 43.25
C ILE A 16 -37.85 -12.93 43.88
N PHE A 17 -39.18 -12.81 43.96
CA PHE A 17 -39.84 -11.79 44.76
C PHE A 17 -40.18 -12.36 46.15
N ILE A 18 -39.54 -11.84 47.20
CA ILE A 18 -39.90 -12.10 48.59
C ILE A 18 -41.13 -11.24 48.92
N LEU A 19 -42.28 -11.88 49.10
CA LEU A 19 -43.49 -11.26 49.65
C LEU A 19 -43.27 -10.92 51.12
N ARG A 20 -43.08 -9.63 51.43
CA ARG A 20 -43.15 -9.12 52.80
C ARG A 20 -44.62 -8.83 53.13
N SER A 21 -45.16 -9.57 54.10
CA SER A 21 -46.52 -9.40 54.60
C SER A 21 -46.74 -8.02 55.22
N THR A 22 -47.77 -7.30 54.79
CA THR A 22 -48.42 -6.23 55.56
C THR A 22 -49.67 -6.77 56.24
N PRO A 23 -49.98 -6.43 57.50
CA PRO A 23 -51.33 -6.53 58.03
C PRO A 23 -51.94 -5.14 58.18
N ALA A 24 -53.04 -4.88 57.47
CA ALA A 24 -54.04 -3.85 57.80
C ALA A 24 -55.27 -4.14 56.93
N TYR A 25 -56.30 -4.75 57.50
CA TYR A 25 -57.53 -4.10 57.96
C TYR A 25 -58.33 -3.36 56.87
N ASN A 26 -59.58 -3.82 56.75
CA ASN A 26 -60.71 -3.31 55.96
C ASN A 26 -60.81 -1.79 55.90
N GLU A 27 -61.19 -1.25 54.73
CA GLU A 27 -62.47 -0.53 54.57
C GLU A 27 -62.73 -0.14 53.11
N PHE A 28 -63.93 -0.51 52.65
CA PHE A 28 -64.82 0.19 51.71
C PHE A 28 -64.30 1.46 51.01
N LEU A 29 -64.32 1.50 49.66
CA LEU A 29 -65.26 2.31 48.87
C LEU A 29 -64.88 2.39 47.38
N MET A 30 -65.94 2.39 46.57
CA MET A 30 -66.03 2.91 45.20
C MET A 30 -65.38 2.13 44.07
N THR A 31 -66.24 1.35 43.41
CA THR A 31 -66.18 1.06 41.98
C THR A 31 -66.15 2.36 41.17
N GLU A 32 -64.97 2.80 40.76
CA GLU A 32 -64.85 3.60 39.52
C GLU A 32 -64.73 2.64 38.34
N PRO A 33 -65.42 2.89 37.21
CA PRO A 33 -65.29 2.04 36.05
C PRO A 33 -63.85 2.11 35.55
N VAL A 34 -63.23 0.94 35.40
CA VAL A 34 -61.99 0.76 34.63
C VAL A 34 -62.26 1.33 33.25
N THR A 35 -61.81 2.56 33.02
CA THR A 35 -61.63 3.06 31.66
C THR A 35 -60.62 2.12 31.03
N ALA A 36 -61.01 1.52 29.90
CA ALA A 36 -60.12 0.70 29.12
C ALA A 36 -58.87 1.53 28.81
N ALA A 37 -57.80 1.27 29.57
CA ALA A 37 -56.50 1.84 29.30
C ALA A 37 -56.20 1.51 27.84
N THR A 38 -56.05 2.55 27.05
CA THR A 38 -55.65 2.51 25.66
C THR A 38 -54.21 2.02 25.64
N VAL A 39 -54.03 0.70 25.68
CA VAL A 39 -52.73 -0.01 25.70
C VAL A 39 -51.94 0.15 24.39
N TRP A 40 -52.42 0.96 23.42
CA TRP A 40 -51.79 1.10 22.10
C TRP A 40 -51.75 2.55 21.58
N SER A 41 -51.49 3.54 22.44
CA SER A 41 -51.16 4.88 21.97
C SER A 41 -49.85 5.37 22.58
N ILE A 42 -48.75 5.20 21.84
CA ILE A 42 -47.50 5.90 22.15
C ILE A 42 -47.82 7.40 22.06
N PRO A 43 -47.62 8.17 23.14
CA PRO A 43 -47.93 9.60 23.14
C PRO A 43 -47.07 10.31 22.08
N LEU A 44 -47.71 11.14 21.24
CA LEU A 44 -47.07 11.89 20.13
C LEU A 44 -45.68 12.49 20.48
N PRO A 45 -45.47 13.08 21.67
CA PRO A 45 -44.18 13.64 22.07
C PRO A 45 -43.04 12.60 22.10
N GLN A 46 -43.33 11.35 22.49
CA GLN A 46 -42.32 10.28 22.51
C GLN A 46 -41.94 9.83 21.10
N ILE A 47 -42.88 9.82 20.15
CA ILE A 47 -42.62 9.50 18.74
C ILE A 47 -41.72 10.57 18.11
N VAL A 48 -42.03 11.85 18.35
CA VAL A 48 -41.23 12.98 17.86
C VAL A 48 -39.82 12.94 18.49
N GLY A 49 -39.73 12.68 19.80
CA GLY A 49 -38.45 12.51 20.48
C GLY A 49 -37.61 11.38 19.89
N PHE A 50 -38.20 10.22 19.61
CA PHE A 50 -37.53 9.10 18.94
C PHE A 50 -37.04 9.48 17.54
N ALA A 51 -37.87 10.14 16.74
CA ALA A 51 -37.51 10.57 15.39
C ALA A 51 -36.32 11.55 15.39
N VAL A 52 -36.32 12.53 16.30
CA VAL A 52 -35.21 13.48 16.45
C VAL A 52 -33.94 12.78 16.90
N THR A 53 -34.04 11.81 17.81
CA THR A 53 -32.88 11.06 18.31
C THR A 53 -32.26 10.19 17.22
N ILE A 54 -33.09 9.54 16.40
CA ILE A 54 -32.65 8.76 15.22
C ILE A 54 -31.99 9.69 14.19
N LEU A 55 -32.58 10.87 13.93
CA LEU A 55 -32.03 11.84 12.99
C LEU A 55 -30.68 12.40 13.45
N ALA A 56 -30.57 12.75 14.74
CA ALA A 56 -29.32 13.23 15.33
C ALA A 56 -28.23 12.16 15.32
N SER A 57 -28.60 10.89 15.57
CA SER A 57 -27.69 9.75 15.50
C SER A 57 -27.21 9.50 14.07
N PHE A 58 -28.10 9.61 13.08
CA PHE A 58 -27.76 9.47 11.66
C PHE A 58 -26.83 10.59 11.17
N LEU A 59 -27.11 11.84 11.57
CA LEU A 59 -26.25 12.99 11.26
C LEU A 59 -24.87 12.84 11.92
N SER A 60 -24.82 12.42 13.19
CA SER A 60 -23.57 12.17 13.91
C SER A 60 -22.75 11.05 13.27
N ALA A 61 -23.40 9.95 12.85
CA ALA A 61 -22.73 8.87 12.14
C ALA A 61 -22.23 9.31 10.75
N ARG A 62 -23.01 10.11 10.03
CA ARG A 62 -22.63 10.64 8.71
C ARG A 62 -21.46 11.62 8.80
N TRP A 63 -21.40 12.43 9.86
CA TRP A 63 -20.30 13.37 10.08
C TRP A 63 -19.04 12.66 10.61
N GLY A 64 -19.18 11.73 11.56
CA GLY A 64 -18.06 10.92 12.06
C GLY A 64 -17.42 10.05 10.98
N THR A 65 -18.22 9.50 10.05
CA THR A 65 -17.69 8.73 8.91
C THR A 65 -17.05 9.60 7.84
N ALA A 66 -17.50 10.84 7.65
CA ALA A 66 -16.87 11.79 6.74
C ALA A 66 -15.53 12.30 7.28
N GLU A 67 -15.46 12.61 8.58
CA GLU A 67 -14.24 13.08 9.25
C GLU A 67 -13.15 11.99 9.25
N THR A 68 -13.53 10.75 9.58
CA THR A 68 -12.61 9.60 9.55
C THR A 68 -12.11 9.31 8.14
N ARG A 69 -12.96 9.37 7.10
CA ARG A 69 -12.52 9.22 5.71
C ARG A 69 -11.49 10.27 5.29
N LYS A 70 -11.68 11.53 5.70
CA LYS A 70 -10.69 12.60 5.46
C LYS A 70 -9.37 12.35 6.18
N GLN A 71 -9.41 11.87 7.42
CA GLN A 71 -8.21 11.52 8.19
C GLN A 71 -7.47 10.34 7.58
N PHE A 72 -8.19 9.31 7.10
CA PHE A 72 -7.58 8.19 6.39
C PHE A 72 -6.94 8.65 5.08
N GLN A 73 -7.67 9.40 4.23
CA GLN A 73 -7.13 9.92 2.97
C GLN A 73 -5.85 10.74 3.17
N LYS A 74 -5.86 11.67 4.12
CA LYS A 74 -4.68 12.47 4.43
C LYS A 74 -3.50 11.61 4.89
N LYS A 75 -3.76 10.60 5.72
CA LYS A 75 -2.72 9.66 6.16
C LYS A 75 -2.14 8.87 4.98
N THR A 76 -2.97 8.40 4.06
CA THR A 76 -2.49 7.70 2.87
C THR A 76 -1.62 8.61 1.99
N GLU A 77 -2.04 9.87 1.78
CA GLU A 77 -1.24 10.84 1.02
C GLU A 77 0.12 11.13 1.68
N ASP A 78 0.15 11.25 3.00
CA ASP A 78 1.41 11.46 3.74
C ASP A 78 2.31 10.21 3.69
N ASP A 79 1.74 9.01 3.78
CA ASP A 79 2.46 7.74 3.65
C ASP A 79 3.02 7.54 2.22
N GLU A 80 2.27 7.93 1.18
CA GLU A 80 2.71 7.91 -0.23
C GLU A 80 3.85 8.90 -0.45
N ARG A 81 3.75 10.13 0.09
CA ARG A 81 4.84 11.12 0.03
C ARG A 81 6.11 10.64 0.71
N ALA A 82 5.99 10.05 1.89
CA ALA A 82 7.13 9.47 2.60
C ALA A 82 7.76 8.32 1.80
N ALA A 83 6.95 7.45 1.20
CA ALA A 83 7.42 6.34 0.39
C ALA A 83 8.13 6.81 -0.89
N ALA A 84 7.62 7.85 -1.57
CA ALA A 84 8.30 8.42 -2.74
C ALA A 84 9.62 9.11 -2.35
N ALA A 85 9.65 9.82 -1.22
CA ALA A 85 10.86 10.44 -0.71
C ALA A 85 11.95 9.42 -0.34
N GLU A 86 11.56 8.19 0.04
CA GLU A 86 12.48 7.07 0.26
C GLU A 86 12.89 6.41 -1.07
N LEU A 87 11.95 6.18 -1.98
CA LEU A 87 12.16 5.43 -3.22
C LEU A 87 13.01 6.19 -4.25
N VAL A 88 12.70 7.46 -4.50
CA VAL A 88 13.34 8.25 -5.58
C VAL A 88 14.85 8.36 -5.40
N PRO A 89 15.40 8.70 -4.22
CA PRO A 89 16.84 8.74 -4.01
C PRO A 89 17.53 7.39 -4.19
N LEU A 90 16.88 6.29 -3.80
CA LEU A 90 17.43 4.94 -3.95
C LEU A 90 17.54 4.55 -5.43
N LEU A 91 16.51 4.86 -6.22
CA LEU A 91 16.50 4.58 -7.66
C LEU A 91 17.46 5.49 -8.43
N LEU A 92 17.56 6.77 -8.07
CA LEU A 92 18.55 7.68 -8.64
C LEU A 92 19.96 7.24 -8.32
N LYS A 93 20.23 6.81 -7.08
CA LYS A 93 21.52 6.24 -6.70
C LYS A 93 21.86 5.04 -7.57
N PHE A 94 20.91 4.10 -7.71
CA PHE A 94 21.09 2.93 -8.57
C PHE A 94 21.39 3.33 -10.03
N ALA A 95 20.64 4.28 -10.59
CA ALA A 95 20.89 4.78 -11.95
C ALA A 95 22.29 5.40 -12.10
N LEU A 96 22.71 6.22 -11.12
CA LEU A 96 24.04 6.82 -11.11
C LEU A 96 25.16 5.79 -10.97
N ASP A 97 24.95 4.73 -10.19
CA ASP A 97 25.93 3.65 -10.05
C ASP A 97 26.03 2.84 -11.36
N CYS A 98 24.92 2.63 -12.10
CA CYS A 98 24.95 2.09 -13.46
C CYS A 98 25.73 3.01 -14.42
N ASP A 99 25.51 4.32 -14.35
CA ASP A 99 26.16 5.30 -15.22
C ASP A 99 27.68 5.38 -14.97
N LYS A 100 28.11 5.33 -13.70
CA LYS A 100 29.54 5.30 -13.33
C LYS A 100 30.23 4.07 -13.91
N LYS A 101 29.69 2.88 -13.66
CA LYS A 101 30.24 1.64 -14.21
C LYS A 101 30.32 1.64 -15.72
N LYS A 102 29.31 2.21 -16.37
CA LYS A 102 29.30 2.36 -17.83
C LYS A 102 30.41 3.30 -18.31
N ILE A 103 30.67 4.41 -17.59
CA ILE A 103 31.78 5.32 -17.89
C ILE A 103 33.12 4.59 -17.74
N ASP A 104 33.29 3.85 -16.64
CA ASP A 104 34.51 3.09 -16.35
C ASP A 104 34.77 2.01 -17.41
N LEU A 105 33.74 1.29 -17.86
CA LEU A 105 33.82 0.37 -19.01
C LEU A 105 34.14 1.08 -20.33
N SER A 106 33.58 2.27 -20.57
CA SER A 106 33.78 2.99 -21.84
C SER A 106 35.17 3.62 -22.01
N LEU A 107 35.92 3.78 -20.91
CA LEU A 107 37.31 4.23 -20.93
C LEU A 107 38.31 3.14 -21.41
N TYR A 108 37.85 1.91 -21.66
CA TYR A 108 38.68 0.83 -22.23
C TYR A 108 39.00 0.95 -23.72
N ILE A 109 38.43 1.96 -24.42
CA ILE A 109 38.92 2.39 -25.73
C ILE A 109 39.91 3.57 -25.59
N SER A 110 40.45 3.84 -24.40
CA SER A 110 41.54 4.80 -24.25
C SER A 110 42.88 4.14 -24.63
N SER A 111 43.57 4.79 -25.55
CA SER A 111 44.86 4.46 -26.15
C SER A 111 46.05 4.42 -25.19
N ASP A 112 45.83 4.47 -23.88
CA ASP A 112 46.85 4.93 -22.92
C ASP A 112 47.42 3.82 -22.03
N GLY A 113 47.12 2.55 -22.32
CA GLY A 113 47.81 1.41 -21.71
C GLY A 113 47.61 1.28 -20.19
N HIS A 114 46.53 1.84 -19.65
CA HIS A 114 46.05 1.52 -18.31
C HIS A 114 44.95 0.48 -18.45
N ALA A 115 45.20 -0.72 -17.90
CA ALA A 115 44.19 -1.77 -17.79
C ALA A 115 43.03 -1.17 -16.99
N GLY A 116 41.96 -0.83 -17.68
CA GLY A 116 40.83 -0.10 -17.13
C GLY A 116 39.98 -0.90 -16.17
N ALA A 117 40.51 -1.73 -15.27
CA ALA A 117 39.76 -2.58 -14.33
C ALA A 117 38.54 -3.25 -14.98
N ASP A 118 38.67 -4.51 -15.41
CA ASP A 118 37.57 -5.34 -15.96
C ASP A 118 36.38 -5.42 -14.98
N GLU A 119 35.56 -4.37 -14.92
CA GLU A 119 34.48 -4.22 -13.97
C GLU A 119 33.25 -4.87 -14.58
N THR A 120 32.93 -6.05 -14.08
CA THR A 120 31.70 -6.74 -14.46
C THR A 120 30.45 -5.97 -14.00
N VAL A 121 29.29 -6.28 -14.59
CA VAL A 121 27.98 -5.77 -14.14
C VAL A 121 27.76 -6.06 -12.64
N HIS A 122 28.35 -7.13 -12.12
CA HIS A 122 28.26 -7.53 -10.71
C HIS A 122 28.70 -6.44 -9.73
N GLY A 123 27.93 -6.25 -8.66
CA GLY A 123 28.28 -5.33 -7.58
C GLY A 123 27.53 -3.98 -7.62
N ILE A 124 26.57 -3.81 -8.54
CA ILE A 124 25.57 -2.74 -8.38
C ILE A 124 24.56 -3.21 -7.35
N ASP A 125 24.57 -2.65 -6.15
CA ASP A 125 23.61 -3.03 -5.11
C ASP A 125 22.18 -2.65 -5.51
N PHE A 126 21.24 -3.58 -5.29
CA PHE A 126 19.80 -3.31 -5.40
C PHE A 126 19.18 -3.38 -4.01
N PRO A 127 19.03 -2.24 -3.31
CA PRO A 127 18.54 -2.24 -1.93
C PRO A 127 17.13 -2.82 -1.82
N SER A 128 16.91 -3.71 -0.85
CA SER A 128 15.58 -4.26 -0.55
C SER A 128 14.56 -3.19 -0.16
N ALA A 129 15.05 -2.03 0.32
CA ALA A 129 14.25 -0.84 0.59
C ALA A 129 13.47 -0.34 -0.64
N ILE A 130 13.98 -0.58 -1.86
CA ILE A 130 13.29 -0.24 -3.11
C ILE A 130 11.95 -0.99 -3.21
N HIS A 131 11.93 -2.29 -2.89
CA HIS A 131 10.67 -3.06 -2.92
C HIS A 131 9.70 -2.61 -1.84
N SER A 132 10.19 -2.34 -0.63
CA SER A 132 9.30 -1.91 0.46
C SER A 132 8.70 -0.53 0.19
N ALA A 133 9.47 0.41 -0.38
CA ALA A 133 8.97 1.73 -0.72
C ALA A 133 8.03 1.69 -1.94
N ALA A 134 8.35 0.87 -2.96
CA ALA A 134 7.49 0.65 -4.12
C ALA A 134 6.13 0.00 -3.73
N ALA A 135 6.13 -0.94 -2.79
CA ALA A 135 4.92 -1.59 -2.28
C ALA A 135 3.93 -0.61 -1.65
N ARG A 136 4.42 0.47 -1.01
CA ARG A 136 3.59 1.51 -0.40
C ARG A 136 2.98 2.46 -1.43
N LEU A 137 3.64 2.67 -2.57
CA LEU A 137 3.16 3.55 -3.65
C LEU A 137 2.17 2.87 -4.61
N GLY A 138 2.13 1.53 -4.60
CA GLY A 138 1.10 0.74 -5.25
C GLY A 138 1.61 -0.34 -6.22
N PRO A 139 0.68 -1.16 -6.75
CA PRO A 139 1.01 -2.38 -7.47
C PRO A 139 1.78 -2.13 -8.76
N ARG A 140 1.45 -1.06 -9.51
CA ARG A 140 2.11 -0.73 -10.78
C ARG A 140 3.60 -0.38 -10.58
N ILE A 141 3.94 0.38 -9.53
CA ILE A 141 5.33 0.74 -9.22
C ILE A 141 6.08 -0.47 -8.67
N THR A 142 5.42 -1.29 -7.86
CA THR A 142 5.98 -2.54 -7.32
C THR A 142 6.35 -3.52 -8.43
N GLU A 143 5.46 -3.75 -9.38
CA GLU A 143 5.72 -4.60 -10.54
C GLU A 143 6.96 -4.13 -11.32
N ARG A 144 7.12 -2.82 -11.50
CA ARG A 144 8.28 -2.24 -12.19
C ARG A 144 9.57 -2.38 -11.42
N ALA A 145 9.53 -2.19 -10.10
CA ALA A 145 10.67 -2.41 -9.23
C ALA A 145 11.15 -3.87 -9.29
N ILE A 146 10.21 -4.83 -9.25
CA ILE A 146 10.51 -6.26 -9.42
C ILE A 146 11.08 -6.52 -10.81
N LYS A 147 10.48 -5.96 -11.87
CA LYS A 147 10.98 -6.16 -13.23
C LYS A 147 12.40 -5.58 -13.41
N LEU A 148 12.70 -4.45 -12.78
CA LEU A 148 14.06 -3.88 -12.75
C LEU A 148 15.06 -4.82 -12.07
N GLU A 149 14.73 -5.34 -10.89
CA GLU A 149 15.56 -6.31 -10.16
C GLU A 149 15.81 -7.59 -10.96
N VAL A 150 14.76 -8.13 -11.59
CA VAL A 150 14.86 -9.33 -12.45
C VAL A 150 15.75 -9.04 -13.66
N THR A 151 15.61 -7.86 -14.28
CA THR A 151 16.45 -7.44 -15.41
C THR A 151 17.92 -7.38 -14.99
N LYS A 152 18.21 -6.78 -13.83
CA LYS A 152 19.56 -6.72 -13.26
C LYS A 152 20.12 -8.12 -13.03
N THR A 153 19.36 -8.98 -12.36
CA THR A 153 19.77 -10.36 -12.06
C THR A 153 20.09 -11.16 -13.33
N ARG A 154 19.34 -10.93 -14.41
CA ARG A 154 19.58 -11.58 -15.70
C ARG A 154 20.81 -11.03 -16.41
N ALA A 155 21.02 -9.71 -16.38
CA ALA A 155 22.24 -9.11 -16.92
C ALA A 155 23.49 -9.67 -16.19
N GLU A 156 23.44 -9.76 -14.86
CA GLU A 156 24.51 -10.37 -14.06
C GLU A 156 24.76 -11.83 -14.44
N ARG A 157 23.69 -12.65 -14.56
CA ARG A 157 23.83 -14.05 -14.99
C ARG A 157 24.38 -14.19 -16.41
N TYR A 158 23.89 -13.37 -17.33
CA TYR A 158 24.37 -13.38 -18.71
C TYR A 158 25.88 -13.13 -18.75
N VAL A 159 26.35 -12.09 -18.04
CA VAL A 159 27.77 -11.75 -18.00
C VAL A 159 28.60 -12.87 -17.38
N ALA A 160 28.14 -13.47 -16.28
CA ALA A 160 28.81 -14.61 -15.66
C ALA A 160 28.92 -15.80 -16.63
N ASP A 161 27.81 -16.18 -17.29
CA ASP A 161 27.75 -17.33 -18.18
C ASP A 161 28.51 -17.12 -19.50
N ALA A 162 28.51 -15.88 -20.02
CA ALA A 162 29.12 -15.53 -21.30
C ALA A 162 30.63 -15.23 -21.20
N SER A 163 31.14 -14.94 -19.99
CA SER A 163 32.53 -14.53 -19.77
C SER A 163 33.58 -15.54 -20.25
N ASP A 164 33.25 -16.83 -20.29
CA ASP A 164 34.17 -17.89 -20.72
C ASP A 164 34.15 -18.16 -22.24
N PHE A 165 33.14 -17.64 -22.97
CA PHE A 165 32.87 -18.06 -24.36
C PHE A 165 32.75 -16.91 -25.37
N VAL A 166 32.59 -15.67 -24.92
CA VAL A 166 32.42 -14.48 -25.75
C VAL A 166 33.70 -13.64 -25.74
N GLU A 167 34.08 -13.08 -26.89
CA GLU A 167 35.22 -12.16 -26.96
C GLU A 167 34.97 -10.93 -26.06
N ASN A 168 35.99 -10.51 -25.29
CA ASN A 168 35.87 -9.42 -24.32
C ASN A 168 35.23 -8.15 -24.92
N TYR A 169 35.58 -7.80 -26.16
CA TYR A 169 35.02 -6.63 -26.84
C TYR A 169 33.51 -6.73 -27.09
N GLU A 170 33.02 -7.91 -27.50
CA GLU A 170 31.58 -8.13 -27.70
C GLU A 170 30.84 -8.16 -26.35
N LEU A 171 31.47 -8.74 -25.32
CA LEU A 171 30.93 -8.77 -23.97
C LEU A 171 30.79 -7.35 -23.39
N ASP A 172 31.78 -6.49 -23.57
CA ASP A 172 31.76 -5.10 -23.11
C ASP A 172 30.63 -4.28 -23.76
N GLN A 173 30.41 -4.45 -25.07
CA GLN A 173 29.30 -3.79 -25.77
C GLN A 173 27.94 -4.21 -25.18
N LYS A 174 27.78 -5.49 -24.88
CA LYS A 174 26.56 -6.02 -24.23
C LYS A 174 26.41 -5.45 -22.83
N ILE A 175 27.48 -5.43 -22.03
CA ILE A 175 27.49 -4.83 -20.69
C ILE A 175 27.06 -3.36 -20.73
N LEU A 176 27.62 -2.56 -21.64
CA LEU A 176 27.27 -1.15 -21.81
C LEU A 176 25.78 -0.96 -22.11
N SER A 177 25.22 -1.80 -23.00
CA SER A 177 23.79 -1.76 -23.33
C SER A 177 22.89 -2.19 -22.16
N PHE A 178 23.32 -3.18 -21.37
CA PHE A 178 22.59 -3.64 -20.19
C PHE A 178 22.57 -2.56 -19.09
N LEU A 179 23.71 -1.92 -18.84
CA LEU A 179 23.82 -0.80 -17.91
C LEU A 179 22.96 0.39 -18.34
N ALA A 180 22.93 0.70 -19.64
CA ALA A 180 22.06 1.73 -20.20
C ALA A 180 20.57 1.40 -19.98
N LEU A 181 20.17 0.15 -20.21
CA LEU A 181 18.79 -0.31 -19.96
C LEU A 181 18.40 -0.21 -18.48
N LEU A 182 19.28 -0.61 -17.56
CA LEU A 182 19.05 -0.53 -16.12
C LEU A 182 18.92 0.92 -15.65
N SER A 183 19.81 1.81 -16.11
CA SER A 183 19.75 3.25 -15.82
C SER A 183 18.44 3.88 -16.33
N LEU A 184 18.06 3.59 -17.57
CA LEU A 184 16.83 4.07 -18.19
C LEU A 184 15.58 3.64 -17.40
N ARG A 185 15.47 2.36 -17.04
CA ARG A 185 14.32 1.82 -16.29
C ARG A 185 14.24 2.37 -14.88
N ALA A 186 15.37 2.57 -14.22
CA ALA A 186 15.42 3.18 -12.89
C ALA A 186 14.92 4.62 -12.92
N ARG A 187 15.34 5.42 -13.92
CA ARG A 187 14.88 6.80 -14.11
C ARG A 187 13.38 6.87 -14.44
N HIS A 188 12.89 6.01 -15.33
CA HIS A 188 11.45 5.91 -15.59
C HIS A 188 10.65 5.52 -14.33
N LEU A 189 11.19 4.64 -13.49
CA LEU A 189 10.55 4.29 -12.22
C LEU A 189 10.57 5.46 -11.22
N CYS A 190 11.62 6.30 -11.23
CA CYS A 190 11.63 7.56 -10.49
C CYS A 190 10.51 8.49 -10.96
N ASP A 191 10.33 8.65 -12.27
CA ASP A 191 9.28 9.50 -12.85
C ASP A 191 7.89 9.03 -12.39
N MET A 192 7.62 7.72 -12.46
CA MET A 192 6.36 7.14 -11.99
C MET A 192 6.14 7.34 -10.49
N ALA A 193 7.20 7.21 -9.68
CA ALA A 193 7.13 7.42 -8.24
C ALA A 193 6.91 8.90 -7.87
N ALA A 194 7.55 9.81 -8.61
CA ALA A 194 7.40 11.25 -8.43
C ALA A 194 6.01 11.73 -8.87
N GLU A 195 5.51 11.24 -10.01
CA GLU A 195 4.17 11.58 -10.53
C GLU A 195 3.08 11.23 -9.52
N LYS A 196 3.21 10.10 -8.83
CA LYS A 196 2.26 9.68 -7.78
C LYS A 196 2.10 10.68 -6.65
N VAL A 197 3.13 11.44 -6.34
CA VAL A 197 3.12 12.43 -5.26
C VAL A 197 3.00 13.87 -5.78
N GLY A 198 2.73 14.04 -7.08
CA GLY A 198 2.59 15.34 -7.73
C GLY A 198 3.92 16.06 -7.96
N LEU A 199 5.04 15.34 -7.94
CA LEU A 199 6.36 15.87 -8.27
C LEU A 199 6.69 15.57 -9.73
N ALA A 200 7.26 16.55 -10.42
CA ALA A 200 7.82 16.34 -11.76
C ALA A 200 9.33 16.20 -11.64
N MET A 201 9.83 15.00 -11.92
CA MET A 201 11.27 14.77 -12.11
C MET A 201 11.68 15.30 -13.48
N ARG A 202 12.87 15.89 -13.57
CA ARG A 202 13.44 16.37 -14.82
C ARG A 202 14.70 15.58 -15.11
N HIS A 203 14.64 14.80 -16.18
CA HIS A 203 15.79 14.15 -16.80
C HIS A 203 16.15 14.91 -18.07
N PRO A 204 17.44 15.17 -18.37
CA PRO A 204 17.83 15.75 -19.65
C PRO A 204 17.34 14.87 -20.81
N GLU A 205 16.58 15.43 -21.74
CA GLU A 205 15.97 14.68 -22.86
C GLU A 205 17.05 13.99 -23.72
N ASP A 206 18.14 14.70 -24.01
CA ASP A 206 19.28 14.17 -24.77
C ASP A 206 19.90 12.93 -24.12
N ASP A 207 19.99 12.92 -22.77
CA ASP A 207 20.54 11.77 -22.03
C ASP A 207 19.57 10.58 -22.06
N MET A 208 18.27 10.83 -21.98
CA MET A 208 17.25 9.78 -22.04
C MET A 208 17.16 9.16 -23.44
N ASP A 209 17.24 9.97 -24.49
CA ASP A 209 17.28 9.52 -25.88
C ASP A 209 18.53 8.70 -26.19
N ARG A 210 19.68 9.12 -25.64
CA ARG A 210 20.93 8.36 -25.75
C ARG A 210 20.81 7.01 -25.06
N LEU A 211 20.34 6.98 -23.80
CA LEU A 211 20.15 5.75 -23.05
C LEU A 211 19.16 4.82 -23.75
N LEU A 212 18.08 5.36 -24.32
CA LEU A 212 17.11 4.61 -25.09
C LEU A 212 17.78 3.90 -26.27
N LYS A 213 18.49 4.63 -27.12
CA LYS A 213 19.18 4.07 -28.28
C LYS A 213 20.18 2.98 -27.87
N GLU A 214 21.01 3.27 -26.87
CA GLU A 214 22.02 2.33 -26.39
C GLU A 214 21.41 1.07 -25.75
N SER A 215 20.29 1.23 -25.04
CA SER A 215 19.60 0.12 -24.37
C SER A 215 18.96 -0.85 -25.36
N MET A 216 18.51 -0.39 -26.53
CA MET A 216 17.79 -1.23 -27.49
C MET A 216 18.66 -2.27 -28.20
N HIS A 217 19.99 -2.10 -28.22
CA HIS A 217 20.90 -2.98 -28.96
C HIS A 217 20.81 -4.45 -28.52
N HIS A 218 20.85 -4.71 -27.21
CA HIS A 218 20.84 -6.08 -26.66
C HIS A 218 19.71 -6.30 -25.64
N MET A 219 18.72 -5.41 -25.58
CA MET A 219 17.58 -5.53 -24.64
C MET A 219 16.90 -6.90 -24.72
N HIS A 220 16.73 -7.44 -25.93
CA HIS A 220 16.07 -8.72 -26.18
C HIS A 220 16.77 -9.93 -25.53
N GLU A 221 18.05 -9.79 -25.17
CA GLU A 221 18.85 -10.86 -24.56
C GLU A 221 18.56 -11.00 -23.05
N ILE A 222 18.14 -9.91 -22.39
CA ILE A 222 17.95 -9.86 -20.93
C ILE A 222 16.52 -9.53 -20.49
N ASP A 223 15.74 -8.84 -21.34
CA ASP A 223 14.34 -8.53 -21.07
C ASP A 223 13.39 -9.53 -21.75
N SER A 224 12.55 -10.19 -20.95
CA SER A 224 11.59 -11.19 -21.46
C SER A 224 10.13 -10.71 -21.41
N GLY A 225 9.87 -9.42 -21.62
CA GLY A 225 8.53 -8.87 -21.54
C GLY A 225 8.19 -7.93 -22.69
N SER A 226 6.90 -7.85 -23.03
CA SER A 226 6.36 -6.91 -24.03
C SER A 226 6.84 -5.48 -23.77
N GLU A 227 7.47 -4.86 -24.80
CA GLU A 227 7.92 -3.47 -24.80
C GLU A 227 6.78 -2.48 -24.52
N ALA A 228 5.56 -2.84 -24.93
CA ALA A 228 4.35 -2.01 -24.83
C ALA A 228 3.93 -1.68 -23.38
N ASN A 229 4.57 -2.29 -22.40
CA ASN A 229 4.29 -2.02 -21.01
C ASN A 229 5.23 -0.96 -20.41
N TRP A 230 6.39 -0.64 -21.00
CA TRP A 230 7.37 0.27 -20.38
C TRP A 230 7.19 1.74 -20.71
N TYR A 231 6.61 2.05 -21.87
CA TYR A 231 6.31 3.42 -22.32
C TYR A 231 4.84 3.78 -22.03
#